data_AF-A0A7C3WPW3-F1
#
_entry.id   AF-A0A7C3WPW3-F1
#
_cell.length_a   1.000
_cell.length_b   1.000
_cell.length_c   1.000
_cell.angle_alpha   90.00
_cell.angle_beta   90.00
_cell.angle_gamma   90.00
#
_symmetry.space_group_name_H-M   'P 1'
#
loop_
_entity.id
_entity.type
_entity.pdbx_description
1 polymer ?
#
loop_
_entity_poly.entity_id
_entity_poly.type
_entity_poly.pdbx_seq_one_letter_code
_entity_poly.pdbx_strand_id
1 'polypeptide(L)' 'PYALEIANKGWKKALKENPALRKGLNMAFGKVTHKGVAEAFGLKYYPPETFL' A
#
# COMPACT_ATOMS: atom_id res chain seq x y z
N PRO A 1 -14.65 9.91 1.22
CA PRO A 1 -14.20 8.79 2.10
C PRO A 1 -13.35 7.79 1.33
N TYR A 2 -12.33 7.19 1.96
CA TYR A 2 -11.34 6.32 1.31
C TYR A 2 -11.92 5.15 0.50
N ALA A 3 -12.99 4.52 0.98
CA ALA A 3 -13.66 3.43 0.26
C ALA A 3 -14.20 3.86 -1.12
N LEU A 4 -14.80 5.06 -1.21
CA LEU A 4 -15.30 5.59 -2.49
C LEU A 4 -14.18 5.95 -3.45
N GLU A 5 -13.04 6.45 -2.95
CA GLU A 5 -11.86 6.70 -3.78
C GLU A 5 -11.33 5.43 -4.43
N ILE A 6 -11.20 4.36 -3.64
CA ILE A 6 -10.75 3.06 -4.14
C ILE A 6 -11.76 2.48 -5.13
N ALA A 7 -13.06 2.55 -4.82
CA ALA A 7 -14.11 2.03 -5.70
C ALA A 7 -14.13 2.75 -7.06
N ASN A 8 -14.04 4.08 -7.07
CA ASN A 8 -14.14 4.87 -8.30
C ASN A 8 -12.86 4.84 -9.16
N LYS A 9 -11.68 4.76 -8.53
CA LYS A 9 -10.38 4.90 -9.23
C LYS A 9 -9.64 3.58 -9.40
N GLY A 10 -10.03 2.54 -8.68
CA GLY A 10 -9.19 1.39 -8.42
C GLY A 10 -8.06 1.71 -7.45
N TRP A 11 -7.58 0.68 -6.74
CA TRP A 11 -6.62 0.85 -5.65
C TRP A 11 -5.29 1.50 -6.11
N LYS A 12 -4.72 1.08 -7.26
CA LYS A 12 -3.43 1.62 -7.73
C LYS A 12 -3.47 3.13 -7.93
N LYS A 13 -4.47 3.62 -8.66
CA LYS A 13 -4.63 5.06 -8.93
C LYS A 13 -4.97 5.83 -7.66
N ALA A 14 -5.87 5.31 -6.82
CA ALA A 14 -6.19 5.92 -5.53
C ALA A 14 -4.94 6.09 -4.64
N LEU A 15 -4.08 5.06 -4.56
CA LEU A 15 -2.86 5.10 -3.75
C LEU A 15 -1.75 5.98 -4.36
N LYS A 16 -1.69 6.11 -5.70
CA LYS A 16 -0.80 7.09 -6.35
C LYS A 16 -1.17 8.52 -5.98
N GLU A 17 -2.46 8.84 -6.06
CA GLU A 17 -2.96 10.21 -5.88
C GLU A 17 -3.14 10.61 -4.41
N ASN A 18 -3.31 9.63 -3.51
CA ASN A 18 -3.56 9.89 -2.09
C ASN A 18 -2.47 9.24 -1.19
N PRO A 19 -1.48 10.02 -0.73
CA PRO A 19 -0.40 9.52 0.13
C PRO A 19 -0.89 8.95 1.47
N ALA A 20 -2.02 9.43 2.00
CA ALA A 20 -2.58 8.90 3.24
C ALA A 20 -3.13 7.48 3.03
N LEU A 21 -3.84 7.24 1.92
CA LEU A 21 -4.26 5.90 1.51
C LEU A 21 -3.06 4.98 1.28
N ARG A 22 -2.00 5.48 0.63
CA ARG A 22 -0.79 4.69 0.36
C ARG A 22 -0.13 4.14 1.61
N LYS A 23 -0.08 4.95 2.68
CA LYS A 23 0.47 4.52 3.98
C LYS A 23 -0.27 3.33 4.59
N GLY A 24 -1.51 3.08 4.19
CA GLY A 24 -2.31 1.93 4.63
C GLY A 24 -2.05 0.62 3.84
N LEU A 25 -1.21 0.62 2.81
CA LEU A 25 -0.93 -0.60 2.03
C LEU A 25 0.08 -1.49 2.77
N ASN A 26 -0.38 -2.64 3.27
CA ASN A 26 0.48 -3.58 3.99
C ASN A 26 1.10 -4.66 3.12
N MET A 27 0.41 -5.10 2.07
CA MET A 27 0.90 -6.12 1.15
C MET A 27 0.40 -5.91 -0.27
N ALA A 28 1.25 -6.25 -1.25
CA ALA A 28 0.88 -6.34 -2.66
C ALA A 28 1.69 -7.45 -3.33
N PHE A 29 1.06 -8.26 -4.18
CA PHE A 29 1.73 -9.31 -4.97
C PHE A 29 2.63 -10.25 -4.13
N GLY A 30 2.18 -10.61 -2.93
CA GLY A 30 2.92 -11.46 -1.99
C GLY A 30 4.12 -10.78 -1.32
N LYS A 31 4.29 -9.47 -1.44
CA LYS A 31 5.37 -8.68 -0.85
C LYS A 31 4.84 -7.76 0.24
N VAL A 32 5.59 -7.61 1.33
CA VAL A 32 5.24 -6.74 2.45
C VAL A 32 5.67 -5.31 2.13
N THR A 33 4.72 -4.38 2.15
CA THR A 33 4.91 -2.97 1.81
C THR A 33 4.78 -2.02 3.00
N HIS A 34 4.47 -2.54 4.19
CA HIS A 34 4.44 -1.74 5.41
C HIS A 34 5.66 -2.03 6.27
N LYS A 35 6.46 -0.99 6.53
CA LYS A 35 7.75 -1.10 7.21
C LYS A 35 7.66 -1.73 8.60
N GLY A 36 6.71 -1.28 9.43
CA GLY A 36 6.53 -1.83 10.77
C GLY A 36 6.12 -3.31 10.79
N VAL A 37 5.44 -3.80 9.74
CA VAL A 37 5.09 -5.23 9.61
C VAL A 37 6.34 -6.02 9.22
N ALA A 38 7.11 -5.51 8.26
CA ALA A 38 8.36 -6.13 7.85
C ALA A 38 9.34 -6.27 9.03
N GLU A 39 9.50 -5.21 9.83
CA GLU A 39 10.38 -5.21 11.00
C GLU A 39 9.89 -6.15 12.11
N ALA A 40 8.59 -6.13 12.44
CA ALA A 40 8.04 -6.97 13.51
C ALA A 40 8.18 -8.47 13.25
N PHE A 41 8.19 -8.90 11.99
CA PHE A 41 8.25 -10.30 11.60
C PHE A 41 9.54 -10.72 10.90
N GLY A 42 10.56 -9.84 10.85
CA GLY A 42 11.83 -10.13 10.16
C GLY A 42 11.68 -10.40 8.65
N LEU A 43 10.67 -9.80 8.01
CA LEU A 43 10.39 -9.97 6.58
C LEU A 43 11.07 -8.87 5.76
N LYS A 44 11.31 -9.15 4.46
CA LYS A 44 11.84 -8.13 3.54
C LYS A 44 10.79 -7.06 3.24
N TYR A 45 11.16 -5.80 3.46
CA TYR A 45 10.38 -4.63 3.08
C TYR A 45 10.54 -4.31 1.58
N TYR A 46 9.43 -4.01 0.92
CA TYR A 46 9.39 -3.53 -0.46
C TYR A 46 8.63 -2.19 -0.50
N PRO A 47 9.19 -1.11 -1.06
CA PRO A 47 8.49 0.17 -1.14
C PRO A 47 7.17 0.03 -1.91
N PRO A 48 6.04 0.56 -1.40
CA PRO A 48 4.74 0.45 -2.07
C PRO A 48 4.77 1.04 -3.49
N GLU A 49 5.57 2.07 -3.72
CA GLU A 49 5.78 2.72 -5.03
C GLU A 49 6.20 1.74 -6.13
N THR A 50 6.83 0.60 -5.80
CA THR A 50 7.25 -0.41 -6.78
C THR A 50 6.08 -1.17 -7.42
N PHE A 51 4.87 -1.09 -6.82
CA PHE A 51 3.68 -1.84 -7.26
C PHE A 51 2.57 -0.94 -7.81
N LEU A 52 2.74 0.37 -7.72
CA LEU A 52 1.74 1.35 -8.09
C LEU A 52 1.84 1.69 -9.57
#